data_AF-E2Q747-F1
#
_entry.id   AF-E2Q747-F1
#
_cell.length_a   1.000
_cell.length_b   1.000
_cell.length_c   1.000
_cell.angle_alpha   90.00
_cell.angle_beta   90.00
_cell.angle_gamma   90.00
#
_symmetry.space_group_name_H-M   'P 1'
#
loop_
_entity.id
_entity.type
_entity.pdbx_description
1 polymer ?
#
loop_
_entity_poly.entity_id
_entity_poly.type
_entity_poly.pdbx_seq_one_letter_code
_entity_poly.pdbx_strand_id
1 'polypeptide(L)'
;MTADRSNQPAADYPWTRKSLPLSVINPKEHFEGPVGPIEHEDADECEIDIKNIGWTLGNDCPYRCTHCYSMSAREKGMDFTPEMIDRIVGQLALNGVETVNLGGNEPLFTNGPNPRDTLLPRIIDGLVDAGIIVGLTTSGITGLHLERDHNAQWRRLNDLDVSFDSPFEDEHNANRGAKIYKQAIRTLELAKEYGLDHTIIMCGMNWNFTIRHLERLLELAVEYDAHIRINPIKPVEPAHMDSLLPAEQYYEGFAFLMEHCSPVDLGEPPIAAVTDYQKAKGCPCGRTSFRIHSITPDGRIPVSPCVYLHDYKVGDLREDDLYDIIRSPQFRSFRRRNANPDLLAGCEGCGMLQQCRGGCAGRSYLHHAHETGERSLFVRDPYCPRDVAPKFEFPQRPTVPTDRRLVHMDYLCTWIGKPK
;
A
#
# COMPACT_ATOMS: atom_id res chain seq x y z
N MET A 1 44.60 -24.46 -20.74
CA MET A 1 43.46 -23.98 -21.55
C MET A 1 42.32 -23.65 -20.60
N THR A 2 42.36 -22.45 -20.03
CA THR A 2 41.31 -21.89 -19.17
C THR A 2 40.31 -21.19 -20.08
N ALA A 3 39.14 -21.80 -20.27
CA ALA A 3 38.06 -21.22 -21.05
C ALA A 3 37.49 -20.02 -20.30
N ASP A 4 37.65 -18.87 -20.92
CA ASP A 4 37.11 -17.58 -20.52
C ASP A 4 35.57 -17.63 -20.53
N ARG A 5 34.95 -17.41 -19.35
CA ARG A 5 33.50 -17.37 -19.16
C ARG A 5 32.96 -15.93 -19.14
N SER A 6 33.67 -14.95 -19.71
CA SER A 6 33.29 -13.54 -19.59
C SER A 6 32.41 -12.99 -20.72
N ASN A 7 31.72 -13.81 -21.52
CA ASN A 7 30.94 -13.29 -22.65
C ASN A 7 29.59 -13.99 -22.88
N GLN A 8 28.81 -14.17 -21.81
CA GLN A 8 27.36 -14.30 -21.97
C GLN A 8 26.75 -12.89 -22.12
N PRO A 9 25.96 -12.62 -23.17
CA PRO A 9 25.21 -11.37 -23.25
C PRO A 9 24.34 -11.26 -22.00
N ALA A 10 24.36 -10.09 -21.35
CA ALA A 10 23.42 -9.79 -20.27
C ALA A 10 22.02 -10.07 -20.80
N ALA A 11 21.23 -10.87 -20.08
CA ALA A 11 19.84 -11.11 -20.45
C ALA A 11 19.17 -9.73 -20.55
N ASP A 12 18.67 -9.43 -21.75
CA ASP A 12 17.97 -8.19 -22.02
C ASP A 12 16.58 -8.34 -21.44
N TYR A 13 16.46 -7.94 -20.18
CA TYR A 13 15.21 -8.00 -19.46
C TYR A 13 14.37 -6.76 -19.76
N PRO A 14 13.03 -6.84 -19.82
CA PRO A 14 12.17 -5.71 -20.21
C PRO A 14 12.24 -4.47 -19.28
N TRP A 15 13.02 -4.51 -18.20
CA TRP A 15 13.29 -3.41 -17.27
C TRP A 15 14.67 -2.75 -17.45
N THR A 16 15.38 -2.99 -18.55
CA THR A 16 16.54 -2.18 -18.95
C THR A 16 16.07 -0.75 -19.30
N ARG A 17 15.94 0.09 -18.26
CA ARG A 17 15.37 1.44 -18.32
C ARG A 17 16.24 2.34 -19.23
N LYS A 18 15.63 2.92 -20.28
CA LYS A 18 16.19 4.08 -20.99
C LYS A 18 15.88 5.32 -20.15
N SER A 19 16.90 6.05 -19.72
CA SER A 19 16.70 7.28 -18.94
C SER A 19 16.02 8.36 -19.80
N LEU A 20 14.75 8.65 -19.51
CA LEU A 20 14.11 9.88 -19.96
C LEU A 20 14.58 11.05 -19.08
N PRO A 21 14.77 12.26 -19.64
CA PRO A 21 14.95 13.45 -18.85
C PRO A 21 13.58 13.87 -18.31
N LEU A 22 13.14 13.24 -17.22
CA LEU A 22 11.93 13.63 -16.49
C LEU A 22 12.33 14.11 -15.09
N SER A 23 12.49 15.42 -14.94
CA SER A 23 12.58 16.07 -13.64
C SER A 23 11.64 17.27 -13.59
N VAL A 24 10.51 17.11 -12.89
CA VAL A 24 9.73 18.26 -12.41
C VAL A 24 9.45 18.14 -10.90
N ILE A 25 9.34 16.93 -10.35
CA ILE A 25 9.15 16.70 -8.91
C ILE A 25 10.45 16.20 -8.28
N ASN A 26 11.01 16.97 -7.35
CA ASN A 26 12.10 16.50 -6.51
C ASN A 26 11.54 15.54 -5.45
N PRO A 27 11.90 14.25 -5.45
CA PRO A 27 11.38 13.26 -4.50
C PRO A 27 11.83 13.52 -3.05
N LYS A 28 12.71 14.51 -2.81
CA LYS A 28 13.14 14.93 -1.47
C LYS A 28 12.47 16.19 -0.95
N GLU A 29 11.76 16.94 -1.80
CA GLU A 29 11.22 18.27 -1.46
C GLU A 29 10.22 18.22 -0.30
N HIS A 30 9.48 17.13 -0.17
CA HIS A 30 8.53 16.92 0.92
C HIS A 30 9.18 16.58 2.28
N PHE A 31 10.51 16.42 2.35
CA PHE A 31 11.22 16.30 3.62
C PHE A 31 11.58 17.68 4.21
N GLU A 32 11.48 18.76 3.42
CA GLU A 32 11.76 20.14 3.86
C GLU A 32 10.53 20.79 4.52
N GLY A 33 9.33 20.24 4.33
CA GLY A 33 8.08 20.69 4.94
C GLY A 33 6.84 20.17 4.19
N PRO A 34 5.61 20.41 4.70
CA PRO A 34 4.39 20.11 3.96
C PRO A 34 4.29 21.04 2.74
N VAL A 35 4.42 20.46 1.55
CA VAL A 35 4.35 21.18 0.26
C VAL A 35 3.09 20.83 -0.54
N GLY A 36 2.26 19.93 -0.02
CA GLY A 36 0.98 19.61 -0.63
C GLY A 36 0.02 20.80 -0.56
N PRO A 37 -0.68 21.14 -1.65
CA PRO A 37 -1.62 22.26 -1.66
C PRO A 37 -2.80 22.01 -0.70
N ILE A 38 -3.22 23.04 0.02
CA ILE A 38 -4.48 23.03 0.78
C ILE A 38 -5.54 23.68 -0.10
N GLU A 39 -6.44 22.87 -0.65
CA GLU A 39 -7.41 23.28 -1.66
C GLU A 39 -8.83 23.28 -1.10
N HIS A 40 -9.70 24.12 -1.67
CA HIS A 40 -11.13 24.21 -1.37
C HIS A 40 -11.44 24.39 0.13
N GLU A 41 -10.81 25.38 0.77
CA GLU A 41 -10.90 25.53 2.24
C GLU A 41 -12.31 25.75 2.79
N ASP A 42 -13.19 26.31 1.96
CA ASP A 42 -14.58 26.60 2.29
C ASP A 42 -15.53 25.41 2.02
N ALA A 43 -15.04 24.30 1.45
CA ALA A 43 -15.86 23.13 1.16
C ALA A 43 -16.10 22.26 2.41
N ASP A 44 -17.26 21.59 2.43
CA ASP A 44 -17.62 20.66 3.50
C ASP A 44 -16.68 19.45 3.56
N GLU A 45 -16.58 18.85 4.74
CA GLU A 45 -15.81 17.64 4.99
C GLU A 45 -16.71 16.47 5.35
N CYS A 46 -16.27 15.27 4.99
CA CYS A 46 -16.85 14.07 5.60
C CYS A 46 -16.38 13.93 7.06
N GLU A 47 -17.09 13.09 7.82
CA GLU A 47 -16.77 12.84 9.22
C GLU A 47 -15.39 12.19 9.41
N ILE A 48 -14.78 12.46 10.57
CA ILE A 48 -13.55 11.82 11.01
C ILE A 48 -13.92 10.44 11.57
N ASP A 49 -13.52 9.37 10.88
CA ASP A 49 -13.82 7.98 11.28
C ASP A 49 -12.56 7.10 11.18
N ILE A 50 -11.43 7.65 11.64
CA ILE A 50 -10.11 7.03 11.53
C ILE A 50 -10.03 5.75 12.37
N LYS A 51 -9.88 4.60 11.70
CA LYS A 51 -9.92 3.27 12.32
C LYS A 51 -8.76 2.36 11.91
N ASN A 52 -8.26 2.50 10.68
CA ASN A 52 -7.34 1.54 10.06
C ASN A 52 -5.98 2.18 9.75
N ILE A 53 -4.97 1.86 10.56
CA ILE A 53 -3.70 2.58 10.56
C ILE A 53 -2.57 1.75 9.98
N GLY A 54 -1.62 2.45 9.37
CA GLY A 54 -0.48 1.84 8.72
C GLY A 54 0.76 2.37 9.35
N TRP A 55 1.60 1.49 9.88
CA TRP A 55 2.81 1.89 10.54
C TRP A 55 4.02 1.41 9.76
N THR A 56 4.71 2.37 9.13
CA THR A 56 6.03 2.13 8.54
C THR A 56 7.04 1.97 9.66
N LEU A 57 7.53 0.74 9.84
CA LEU A 57 8.48 0.42 10.90
C LEU A 57 9.93 0.48 10.42
N GLY A 58 10.77 1.12 11.24
CA GLY A 58 12.19 1.32 10.97
C GLY A 58 12.50 2.08 9.69
N ASN A 59 13.78 2.23 9.39
CA ASN A 59 14.27 2.87 8.17
C ASN A 59 15.01 1.88 7.25
N ASP A 60 15.25 0.67 7.74
CA ASP A 60 16.04 -0.34 7.07
C ASP A 60 15.19 -1.39 6.36
N CYS A 61 15.65 -1.77 5.19
CA CYS A 61 15.15 -2.90 4.44
C CYS A 61 16.32 -3.49 3.65
N PRO A 62 16.57 -4.80 3.73
CA PRO A 62 17.69 -5.43 3.04
C PRO A 62 17.48 -5.50 1.52
N TYR A 63 16.28 -5.15 1.02
CA TYR A 63 15.90 -5.28 -0.38
C TYR A 63 15.90 -3.95 -1.10
N ARG A 64 16.08 -4.00 -2.43
CA ARG A 64 16.18 -2.83 -3.31
C ARG A 64 15.19 -2.95 -4.46
N CYS A 65 13.91 -3.14 -4.10
CA CYS A 65 12.86 -3.38 -5.07
C CYS A 65 12.69 -2.17 -6.00
N THR A 66 12.54 -2.42 -7.30
CA THR A 66 12.54 -1.40 -8.36
C THR A 66 11.32 -0.47 -8.35
N HIS A 67 10.26 -0.86 -7.63
CA HIS A 67 8.96 -0.20 -7.52
C HIS A 67 8.68 0.29 -6.08
N CYS A 68 9.68 0.22 -5.20
CA CYS A 68 9.48 0.47 -3.78
C CYS A 68 9.11 1.93 -3.53
N TYR A 69 7.91 2.16 -2.99
CA TYR A 69 7.45 3.52 -2.74
C TYR A 69 8.19 4.23 -1.60
N SER A 70 8.85 3.49 -0.71
CA SER A 70 9.61 4.07 0.40
C SER A 70 11.09 4.29 0.08
N MET A 71 11.57 3.89 -1.11
CA MET A 71 13.01 3.85 -1.40
C MET A 71 13.71 5.20 -1.16
N SER A 72 13.17 6.27 -1.74
CA SER A 72 13.67 7.64 -1.57
C SER A 72 13.53 8.19 -0.15
N ALA A 73 12.69 7.57 0.69
CA ALA A 73 12.49 7.92 2.08
C ALA A 73 13.30 7.06 3.08
N ARG A 74 14.05 6.07 2.60
CA ARG A 74 14.94 5.24 3.42
C ARG A 74 16.24 5.99 3.72
N GLU A 75 16.11 7.11 4.42
CA GLU A 75 17.22 7.75 5.12
C GLU A 75 17.31 7.16 6.52
N LYS A 76 18.53 6.92 7.01
CA LYS A 76 18.73 6.36 8.34
C LYS A 76 18.13 7.31 9.38
N GLY A 77 17.05 6.88 10.02
CA GLY A 77 16.42 7.56 11.14
C GLY A 77 17.12 7.26 12.46
N MET A 78 16.56 7.81 13.53
CA MET A 78 16.89 7.38 14.88
C MET A 78 16.32 5.99 15.17
N ASP A 79 16.76 5.37 16.26
CA ASP A 79 16.17 4.12 16.73
C ASP A 79 14.91 4.41 17.57
N PHE A 80 13.90 3.54 17.48
CA PHE A 80 12.74 3.61 18.37
C PHE A 80 13.17 3.32 19.81
N THR A 81 12.53 3.98 20.78
CA THR A 81 12.61 3.59 22.19
C THR A 81 11.31 2.93 22.65
N PRO A 82 11.33 2.11 23.71
CA PRO A 82 10.12 1.57 24.33
C PRO A 82 9.07 2.63 24.65
N GLU A 83 9.48 3.80 25.13
CA GLU A 83 8.60 4.90 25.52
C GLU A 83 7.92 5.55 24.30
N MET A 84 8.63 5.66 23.17
CA MET A 84 8.03 6.13 21.92
C MET A 84 6.94 5.17 21.46
N ILE A 85 7.19 3.86 21.51
CA ILE A 85 6.22 2.84 21.13
C ILE A 85 4.99 2.91 22.03
N ASP A 86 5.19 2.97 23.35
CA ASP A 86 4.10 3.01 24.32
C ASP A 86 3.23 4.27 24.14
N ARG A 87 3.86 5.43 23.88
CA ARG A 87 3.13 6.66 23.56
C ARG A 87 2.30 6.51 22.29
N ILE A 88 2.87 5.97 21.20
CA ILE A 88 2.16 5.79 19.93
C ILE A 88 0.97 4.84 20.13
N VAL A 89 1.18 3.69 20.77
CA VAL A 89 0.11 2.74 21.08
C VAL A 89 -1.00 3.41 21.91
N GLY A 90 -0.63 4.19 22.93
CA GLY A 90 -1.58 4.94 23.75
C GLY A 90 -2.39 5.96 22.95
N GLN A 91 -1.74 6.72 22.06
CA GLN A 91 -2.42 7.68 21.17
C GLN A 91 -3.38 6.98 20.21
N LEU A 92 -3.01 5.82 19.65
CA LEU A 92 -3.88 5.03 18.79
C LEU A 92 -5.12 4.53 19.55
N ALA A 93 -4.92 3.94 20.73
CA ALA A 93 -6.01 3.43 21.55
C ALA A 93 -6.98 4.54 22.00
N LEU A 94 -6.45 5.70 22.45
CA LEU A 94 -7.24 6.86 22.88
C LEU A 94 -8.11 7.44 21.76
N ASN A 95 -7.67 7.31 20.51
CA ASN A 95 -8.39 7.80 19.34
C ASN A 95 -9.25 6.73 18.65
N GLY A 96 -9.47 5.58 19.31
CA GLY A 96 -10.38 4.54 18.82
C GLY A 96 -9.89 3.81 17.57
N VAL A 97 -8.57 3.76 17.36
CA VAL A 97 -7.99 2.95 16.28
C VAL A 97 -8.30 1.48 16.52
N GLU A 98 -8.81 0.80 15.51
CA GLU A 98 -9.26 -0.58 15.63
C GLU A 98 -8.27 -1.57 14.99
N THR A 99 -7.53 -1.14 13.96
CA THR A 99 -6.55 -1.98 13.27
C THR A 99 -5.25 -1.25 12.97
N VAL A 100 -4.13 -1.99 13.02
CA VAL A 100 -2.80 -1.51 12.62
C VAL A 100 -2.11 -2.55 11.74
N ASN A 101 -1.78 -2.15 10.51
CA ASN A 101 -0.86 -2.91 9.65
C ASN A 101 0.58 -2.45 9.89
N LEU A 102 1.46 -3.40 10.24
CA LEU A 102 2.90 -3.18 10.38
C LEU A 102 3.59 -3.48 9.05
N GLY A 103 4.30 -2.50 8.48
CA GLY A 103 4.88 -2.64 7.15
C GLY A 103 5.79 -1.48 6.76
N GLY A 104 5.66 -1.06 5.50
CA GLY A 104 6.42 0.07 4.95
C GLY A 104 7.82 -0.33 4.49
N ASN A 105 8.76 -0.38 5.43
CA ASN A 105 10.04 -1.06 5.20
C ASN A 105 9.88 -2.55 5.55
N GLU A 106 10.95 -3.25 5.90
CA GLU A 106 10.82 -4.64 6.34
C GLU A 106 10.72 -4.67 7.88
N PRO A 107 9.56 -5.03 8.47
CA PRO A 107 9.27 -4.77 9.89
C PRO A 107 10.23 -5.38 10.89
N LEU A 108 10.94 -6.45 10.52
CA LEU A 108 12.02 -7.03 11.32
C LEU A 108 13.08 -5.99 11.72
N PHE A 109 13.36 -5.02 10.87
CA PHE A 109 14.47 -4.09 11.02
C PHE A 109 14.02 -2.74 11.61
N THR A 110 13.28 -2.77 12.72
CA THR A 110 12.74 -1.56 13.36
C THR A 110 13.84 -0.59 13.81
N ASN A 111 14.97 -1.10 14.29
CA ASN A 111 16.07 -0.34 14.90
C ASN A 111 17.40 -0.73 14.24
N GLY A 112 17.47 -0.60 12.93
CA GLY A 112 18.69 -0.90 12.18
C GLY A 112 18.71 -2.29 11.52
N PRO A 113 19.81 -2.60 10.82
CA PRO A 113 19.94 -3.81 10.00
C PRO A 113 20.18 -5.10 10.79
N ASN A 114 20.36 -5.03 12.11
CA ASN A 114 20.57 -6.19 12.96
C ASN A 114 19.23 -6.68 13.54
N PRO A 115 18.73 -7.88 13.16
CA PRO A 115 17.46 -8.41 13.64
C PRO A 115 17.35 -8.50 15.16
N ARG A 116 18.46 -8.61 15.89
CA ARG A 116 18.45 -8.71 17.35
C ARG A 116 18.04 -7.42 18.05
N ASP A 117 18.16 -6.29 17.37
CA ASP A 117 17.83 -4.98 17.92
C ASP A 117 16.34 -4.64 17.67
N THR A 118 15.58 -5.56 17.07
CA THR A 118 14.17 -5.36 16.74
C THR A 118 13.30 -5.11 17.97
N LEU A 119 12.40 -4.15 17.87
CA LEU A 119 11.33 -3.87 18.81
C LEU A 119 9.97 -4.37 18.30
N LEU A 120 9.93 -5.08 17.16
CA LEU A 120 8.70 -5.60 16.58
C LEU A 120 7.86 -6.45 17.56
N PRO A 121 8.44 -7.37 18.37
CA PRO A 121 7.66 -8.11 19.36
C PRO A 121 6.95 -7.21 20.37
N ARG A 122 7.63 -6.15 20.86
CA ARG A 122 7.03 -5.17 21.78
C ARG A 122 5.87 -4.43 21.13
N ILE A 123 6.04 -4.03 19.86
CA ILE A 123 5.00 -3.30 19.12
C ILE A 123 3.75 -4.18 18.96
N ILE A 124 3.92 -5.45 18.56
CA ILE A 124 2.82 -6.42 18.46
C ILE A 124 2.13 -6.58 19.81
N ASP A 125 2.90 -6.80 20.88
CA ASP A 125 2.33 -7.00 22.21
C ASP A 125 1.55 -5.77 22.69
N GLY A 126 2.14 -4.58 22.58
CA GLY A 126 1.50 -3.33 23.00
C GLY A 126 0.20 -3.02 22.25
N LEU A 127 0.18 -3.22 20.93
CA LEU A 127 -1.02 -3.01 20.11
C LEU A 127 -2.14 -3.98 20.50
N VAL A 128 -1.84 -5.28 20.59
CA VAL A 128 -2.86 -6.29 20.90
C VAL A 128 -3.33 -6.16 22.35
N ASP A 129 -2.45 -5.86 23.30
CA ASP A 129 -2.83 -5.60 24.71
C ASP A 129 -3.72 -4.35 24.84
N ALA A 130 -3.58 -3.38 23.94
CA ALA A 130 -4.47 -2.22 23.84
C ALA A 130 -5.79 -2.50 23.09
N GLY A 131 -6.04 -3.75 22.66
CA GLY A 131 -7.25 -4.15 21.94
C GLY A 131 -7.23 -3.82 20.44
N ILE A 132 -6.07 -3.50 19.87
CA ILE A 132 -5.90 -3.17 18.46
C ILE A 132 -5.55 -4.45 17.68
N ILE A 133 -6.26 -4.70 16.57
CA ILE A 133 -6.02 -5.85 15.71
C ILE A 133 -4.78 -5.59 14.84
N VAL A 134 -3.82 -6.53 14.84
CA VAL A 134 -2.52 -6.35 14.18
C VAL A 134 -2.40 -7.21 12.93
N GLY A 135 -2.08 -6.56 11.81
CA GLY A 135 -1.70 -7.20 10.56
C GLY A 135 -0.22 -6.95 10.26
N LEU A 136 0.38 -7.82 9.45
CA LEU A 136 1.78 -7.69 9.05
C LEU A 136 1.91 -7.75 7.53
N THR A 137 2.65 -6.82 6.93
CA THR A 137 3.10 -6.90 5.54
C THR A 137 4.61 -7.16 5.51
N THR A 138 5.05 -8.24 4.85
CA THR A 138 6.47 -8.65 4.83
C THR A 138 6.89 -9.23 3.48
N SER A 139 8.18 -9.11 3.14
CA SER A 139 8.80 -9.86 2.02
C SER A 139 9.12 -11.32 2.38
N GLY A 140 8.70 -11.78 3.57
CA GLY A 140 8.86 -13.14 4.09
C GLY A 140 9.81 -13.21 5.29
N ILE A 141 10.93 -12.50 5.25
CA ILE A 141 11.97 -12.60 6.30
C ILE A 141 11.46 -12.25 7.71
N THR A 142 10.56 -11.27 7.85
CA THR A 142 9.96 -10.95 9.15
C THR A 142 9.12 -12.11 9.66
N GLY A 143 8.31 -12.73 8.79
CA GLY A 143 7.49 -13.88 9.16
C GLY A 143 8.33 -15.08 9.62
N LEU A 144 9.39 -15.41 8.87
CA LEU A 144 10.33 -16.47 9.25
C LEU A 144 11.03 -16.19 10.60
N HIS A 145 11.39 -14.93 10.85
CA HIS A 145 12.03 -14.56 12.11
C HIS A 145 11.07 -14.62 13.29
N LEU A 146 9.86 -14.06 13.13
CA LEU A 146 8.83 -14.13 14.16
C LEU A 146 8.47 -15.57 14.49
N GLU A 147 8.28 -16.43 13.48
CA GLU A 147 7.94 -17.83 13.73
C GLU A 147 9.04 -18.55 14.51
N ARG A 148 10.32 -18.34 14.15
CA ARG A 148 11.47 -19.01 14.77
C ARG A 148 11.78 -18.51 16.18
N ASP A 149 11.85 -17.19 16.36
CA ASP A 149 12.43 -16.57 17.56
C ASP A 149 11.37 -15.92 18.47
N HIS A 150 10.20 -15.56 17.92
CA HIS A 150 9.13 -14.82 18.61
C HIS A 150 7.75 -15.43 18.33
N ASN A 151 7.68 -16.76 18.43
CA ASN A 151 6.53 -17.57 17.99
C ASN A 151 5.23 -17.23 18.72
N ALA A 152 5.31 -16.68 19.94
CA ALA A 152 4.16 -16.16 20.66
C ALA A 152 3.54 -14.96 19.93
N GLN A 153 4.35 -13.99 19.52
CA GLN A 153 3.91 -12.80 18.78
C GLN A 153 3.44 -13.13 17.37
N TRP A 154 4.05 -14.11 16.70
CA TRP A 154 3.53 -14.65 15.44
C TRP A 154 2.05 -15.07 15.58
N ARG A 155 1.70 -15.80 16.65
CA ARG A 155 0.31 -16.24 16.92
C ARG A 155 -0.63 -15.12 17.35
N ARG A 156 -0.13 -13.91 17.60
CA ARG A 156 -0.95 -12.73 17.92
C ARG A 156 -1.35 -11.94 16.68
N LEU A 157 -0.78 -12.25 15.51
CA LEU A 157 -1.17 -11.62 14.25
C LEU A 157 -2.57 -12.07 13.85
N ASN A 158 -3.37 -11.14 13.33
CA ASN A 158 -4.69 -11.41 12.78
C ASN A 158 -4.60 -11.89 11.33
N ASP A 159 -3.77 -11.22 10.53
CA ASP A 159 -3.55 -11.57 9.14
C ASP A 159 -2.18 -11.13 8.61
N LEU A 160 -1.75 -11.79 7.54
CA LEU A 160 -0.42 -11.63 6.94
C LEU A 160 -0.49 -11.35 5.44
N ASP A 161 0.10 -10.26 5.00
CA ASP A 161 0.33 -9.94 3.59
C ASP A 161 1.77 -10.29 3.21
N VAL A 162 1.94 -11.32 2.37
CA VAL A 162 3.24 -11.75 1.84
C VAL A 162 3.48 -11.13 0.47
N SER A 163 4.51 -10.29 0.39
CA SER A 163 4.91 -9.56 -0.80
C SER A 163 5.38 -10.47 -1.93
N PHE A 164 4.67 -10.43 -3.07
CA PHE A 164 4.91 -11.29 -4.22
C PHE A 164 4.58 -10.61 -5.56
N ASP A 165 5.60 -10.31 -6.38
CA ASP A 165 5.38 -9.53 -7.61
C ASP A 165 5.36 -10.34 -8.90
N SER A 166 5.72 -11.62 -8.86
CA SER A 166 5.55 -12.54 -9.98
C SER A 166 5.46 -13.95 -9.43
N PRO A 167 4.59 -14.81 -9.99
CA PRO A 167 4.60 -16.24 -9.68
C PRO A 167 5.81 -16.98 -10.28
N PHE A 168 6.69 -16.30 -11.03
CA PHE A 168 7.93 -16.85 -11.56
C PHE A 168 9.14 -16.36 -10.74
N GLU A 169 9.94 -17.30 -10.24
CA GLU A 169 11.02 -17.04 -9.28
C GLU A 169 12.04 -15.99 -9.78
N ASP A 170 12.51 -16.11 -11.02
CA ASP A 170 13.53 -15.22 -11.56
C ASP A 170 13.04 -13.77 -11.68
N GLU A 171 11.79 -13.59 -12.14
CA GLU A 171 11.18 -12.28 -12.29
C GLU A 171 10.91 -11.61 -10.94
N HIS A 172 10.35 -12.37 -9.98
CA HIS A 172 10.12 -11.90 -8.62
C HIS A 172 11.44 -11.44 -7.98
N ASN A 173 12.47 -12.29 -8.05
CA ASN A 173 13.77 -12.01 -7.45
C ASN A 173 14.45 -10.79 -8.10
N ALA A 174 14.37 -10.67 -9.43
CA ALA A 174 14.92 -9.54 -10.16
C ALA A 174 14.24 -8.23 -9.75
N ASN A 175 12.90 -8.21 -9.72
CA ASN A 175 12.12 -7.03 -9.34
C ASN A 175 12.34 -6.61 -7.88
N ARG A 176 12.52 -7.59 -6.98
CA ARG A 176 12.77 -7.35 -5.55
C ARG A 176 14.23 -7.03 -5.24
N GLY A 177 15.15 -7.30 -6.17
CA GLY A 177 16.58 -7.06 -6.04
C GLY A 177 17.30 -8.06 -5.12
N ALA A 178 16.72 -9.24 -4.89
CA ALA A 178 17.27 -10.28 -4.02
C ALA A 178 16.62 -11.66 -4.29
N LYS A 179 17.28 -12.75 -3.91
CA LYS A 179 16.76 -14.12 -4.02
C LYS A 179 15.77 -14.44 -2.90
N ILE A 180 14.58 -13.87 -2.94
CA ILE A 180 13.60 -13.90 -1.85
C ILE A 180 12.31 -14.66 -2.16
N TYR A 181 12.12 -15.16 -3.36
CA TYR A 181 10.94 -15.96 -3.73
C TYR A 181 10.70 -17.12 -2.74
N LYS A 182 11.75 -17.90 -2.44
CA LYS A 182 11.65 -19.08 -1.57
C LYS A 182 11.28 -18.75 -0.12
N GLN A 183 11.77 -17.63 0.42
CA GLN A 183 11.36 -17.21 1.77
C GLN A 183 9.91 -16.73 1.80
N ALA A 184 9.44 -16.08 0.73
CA ALA A 184 8.04 -15.67 0.62
C ALA A 184 7.12 -16.90 0.55
N ILE A 185 7.48 -17.90 -0.27
CA ILE A 185 6.80 -19.21 -0.30
C ILE A 185 6.79 -19.87 1.09
N ARG A 186 7.95 -19.97 1.75
CA ARG A 186 8.00 -20.59 3.09
C ARG A 186 7.13 -19.84 4.12
N THR A 187 6.98 -18.53 3.96
CA THR A 187 6.12 -17.72 4.83
C THR A 187 4.64 -18.00 4.60
N LEU A 188 4.22 -18.21 3.34
CA LEU A 188 2.86 -18.64 3.00
C LEU A 188 2.57 -20.04 3.57
N GLU A 189 3.51 -20.98 3.45
CA GLU A 189 3.40 -22.32 4.05
C GLU A 189 3.18 -22.24 5.56
N LEU A 190 3.98 -21.42 6.27
CA LEU A 190 3.83 -21.23 7.71
C LEU A 190 2.48 -20.61 8.07
N ALA A 191 2.02 -19.60 7.32
CA ALA A 191 0.71 -18.99 7.58
C ALA A 191 -0.42 -20.02 7.44
N LYS A 192 -0.37 -20.86 6.40
CA LYS A 192 -1.30 -21.99 6.20
C LYS A 192 -1.21 -23.02 7.32
N GLU A 193 0.00 -23.45 7.70
CA GLU A 193 0.25 -24.42 8.78
C GLU A 193 -0.34 -23.96 10.13
N TYR A 194 -0.29 -22.66 10.42
CA TYR A 194 -0.81 -22.06 11.65
C TYR A 194 -2.28 -21.63 11.56
N GLY A 195 -2.91 -21.74 10.39
CA GLY A 195 -4.29 -21.27 10.17
C GLY A 195 -4.44 -19.74 10.27
N LEU A 196 -3.38 -18.98 9.98
CA LEU A 196 -3.39 -17.52 9.93
C LEU A 196 -3.97 -17.07 8.59
N ASP A 197 -4.97 -16.19 8.59
CA ASP A 197 -5.48 -15.59 7.34
C ASP A 197 -4.32 -14.87 6.63
N HIS A 198 -4.12 -15.15 5.35
CA HIS A 198 -2.96 -14.63 4.64
C HIS A 198 -3.23 -14.37 3.17
N THR A 199 -2.42 -13.49 2.61
CA THR A 199 -2.62 -12.92 1.28
C THR A 199 -1.31 -12.87 0.53
N ILE A 200 -1.36 -13.19 -0.76
CA ILE A 200 -0.32 -12.86 -1.72
C ILE A 200 -0.58 -11.42 -2.20
N ILE A 201 0.28 -10.47 -1.84
CA ILE A 201 0.16 -9.07 -2.26
C ILE A 201 1.11 -8.74 -3.40
N MET A 202 0.55 -8.39 -4.56
CA MET A 202 1.28 -7.99 -5.76
C MET A 202 1.16 -6.49 -6.02
N CYS A 203 2.30 -5.84 -6.26
CA CYS A 203 2.31 -4.52 -6.91
C CYS A 203 2.06 -4.70 -8.41
N GLY A 204 0.89 -4.31 -8.90
CA GLY A 204 0.53 -4.43 -10.32
C GLY A 204 1.25 -3.40 -11.17
N MET A 205 2.07 -3.87 -12.13
CA MET A 205 2.88 -3.12 -13.08
C MET A 205 2.68 -3.68 -14.49
N ASN A 206 3.03 -2.90 -15.51
CA ASN A 206 2.83 -3.30 -16.92
C ASN A 206 3.41 -4.67 -17.29
N TRP A 207 4.53 -5.06 -16.69
CA TRP A 207 5.22 -6.30 -17.02
C TRP A 207 4.64 -7.53 -16.29
N ASN A 208 4.07 -7.38 -15.08
CA ASN A 208 3.61 -8.51 -14.25
C ASN A 208 2.09 -8.67 -14.17
N PHE A 209 1.30 -7.71 -14.61
CA PHE A 209 -0.16 -7.77 -14.52
C PHE A 209 -0.78 -8.26 -15.84
N THR A 210 -0.24 -9.33 -16.42
CA THR A 210 -0.78 -9.94 -17.64
C THR A 210 -1.56 -11.20 -17.30
N ILE A 211 -2.47 -11.65 -18.17
CA ILE A 211 -3.28 -12.85 -17.93
C ILE A 211 -2.42 -14.06 -17.56
N ARG A 212 -1.30 -14.30 -18.27
CA ARG A 212 -0.35 -15.38 -17.94
C ARG A 212 0.15 -15.34 -16.49
N HIS A 213 0.46 -14.15 -15.98
CA HIS A 213 0.91 -14.01 -14.59
C HIS A 213 -0.26 -14.20 -13.62
N LEU A 214 -1.44 -13.67 -13.94
CA LEU A 214 -2.62 -13.77 -13.08
C LEU A 214 -3.13 -15.21 -12.98
N GLU A 215 -3.15 -15.98 -14.07
CA GLU A 215 -3.45 -17.41 -14.07
C GLU A 215 -2.52 -18.16 -13.10
N ARG A 216 -1.20 -17.95 -13.24
CA ARG A 216 -0.23 -18.64 -12.39
C ARG A 216 -0.25 -18.13 -10.94
N LEU A 217 -0.61 -16.88 -10.71
CA LEU A 217 -0.82 -16.30 -9.37
C LEU A 217 -2.04 -16.93 -8.69
N LEU A 218 -3.14 -17.17 -9.43
CA LEU A 218 -4.31 -17.90 -8.94
C LEU A 218 -3.96 -19.32 -8.52
N GLU A 219 -3.20 -20.05 -9.36
CA GLU A 219 -2.73 -21.40 -9.02
C GLU A 219 -1.91 -21.40 -7.73
N LEU A 220 -1.01 -20.42 -7.56
CA LEU A 220 -0.22 -20.27 -6.35
C LEU A 220 -1.10 -19.96 -5.13
N ALA A 221 -2.06 -19.06 -5.28
CA ALA A 221 -2.98 -18.72 -4.20
C ALA A 221 -3.84 -19.92 -3.77
N VAL A 222 -4.31 -20.73 -4.71
CA VAL A 222 -5.03 -21.99 -4.41
C VAL A 222 -4.13 -23.00 -3.71
N GLU A 223 -2.89 -23.19 -4.18
CA GLU A 223 -1.92 -24.12 -3.59
C GLU A 223 -1.66 -23.80 -2.12
N TYR A 224 -1.52 -22.51 -1.78
CA TYR A 224 -1.23 -22.06 -0.43
C TYR A 224 -2.46 -21.65 0.40
N ASP A 225 -3.68 -21.77 -0.13
CA ASP A 225 -4.93 -21.28 0.51
C ASP A 225 -4.85 -19.79 0.92
N ALA A 226 -4.25 -18.99 0.04
CA ALA A 226 -4.07 -17.56 0.23
C ALA A 226 -5.15 -16.75 -0.50
N HIS A 227 -5.45 -15.57 0.02
CA HIS A 227 -6.10 -14.52 -0.78
C HIS A 227 -5.11 -13.91 -1.78
N ILE A 228 -5.63 -13.18 -2.76
CA ILE A 228 -4.84 -12.32 -3.65
C ILE A 228 -5.21 -10.89 -3.36
N ARG A 229 -4.20 -10.03 -3.21
CA ARG A 229 -4.36 -8.59 -3.14
C ARG A 229 -3.55 -7.90 -4.21
N ILE A 230 -4.18 -6.96 -4.91
CA ILE A 230 -3.54 -6.18 -5.96
C ILE A 230 -3.49 -4.72 -5.54
N ASN A 231 -2.29 -4.16 -5.56
CA ASN A 231 -2.05 -2.73 -5.49
C ASN A 231 -1.45 -2.26 -6.81
N PRO A 232 -2.22 -1.59 -7.69
CA PRO A 232 -1.65 -0.93 -8.86
C PRO A 232 -0.56 0.06 -8.44
N ILE A 233 0.56 0.05 -9.17
CA ILE A 233 1.69 0.94 -8.93
C ILE A 233 1.24 2.40 -8.92
N LYS A 234 1.84 3.18 -8.02
CA LYS A 234 1.63 4.63 -7.92
C LYS A 234 3.00 5.30 -8.07
N PRO A 235 3.15 6.27 -8.98
CA PRO A 235 4.46 6.74 -9.36
C PRO A 235 4.97 7.77 -8.35
N VAL A 236 5.56 7.31 -7.24
CA VAL A 236 6.18 8.23 -6.25
C VAL A 236 7.54 8.78 -6.70
N GLU A 237 8.09 8.23 -7.78
CA GLU A 237 9.35 8.65 -8.39
C GLU A 237 9.15 8.69 -9.90
N PRO A 238 9.85 9.58 -10.64
CA PRO A 238 9.70 9.69 -12.09
C PRO A 238 9.87 8.34 -12.83
N ALA A 239 10.84 7.52 -12.40
CA ALA A 239 11.11 6.23 -13.03
C ALA A 239 9.98 5.18 -12.85
N HIS A 240 9.05 5.41 -11.92
CA HIS A 240 7.87 4.55 -11.77
C HIS A 240 6.83 4.79 -12.89
N MET A 241 6.87 5.93 -13.59
CA MET A 241 6.01 6.20 -14.74
C MET A 241 6.19 5.13 -15.84
N ASP A 242 7.41 4.62 -16.00
CA ASP A 242 7.73 3.57 -16.99
C ASP A 242 7.13 2.19 -16.64
N SER A 243 6.63 2.01 -15.42
CA SER A 243 6.09 0.74 -14.91
C SER A 243 4.56 0.77 -14.72
N LEU A 244 3.92 1.90 -15.01
CA LEU A 244 2.47 2.08 -14.89
C LEU A 244 1.71 1.08 -15.76
N LEU A 245 0.57 0.60 -15.26
CA LEU A 245 -0.33 -0.24 -16.04
C LEU A 245 -0.98 0.61 -17.14
N PRO A 246 -0.94 0.18 -18.41
CA PRO A 246 -1.88 0.64 -19.42
C PRO A 246 -3.32 0.43 -18.94
N ALA A 247 -4.21 1.38 -19.25
CA ALA A 247 -5.59 1.31 -18.78
C ALA A 247 -6.33 0.04 -19.26
N GLU A 248 -6.10 -0.39 -20.50
CA GLU A 248 -6.67 -1.64 -21.03
C GLU A 248 -6.22 -2.85 -20.19
N GLN A 249 -4.92 -2.97 -19.90
CA GLN A 249 -4.35 -4.03 -19.09
C GLN A 249 -4.87 -4.00 -17.63
N TYR A 250 -5.03 -2.82 -17.05
CA TYR A 250 -5.64 -2.65 -15.73
C TYR A 250 -7.04 -3.27 -15.70
N TYR A 251 -7.91 -2.93 -16.65
CA TYR A 251 -9.28 -3.45 -16.67
C TYR A 251 -9.35 -4.92 -17.07
N GLU A 252 -8.51 -5.38 -18.00
CA GLU A 252 -8.42 -6.80 -18.38
C GLU A 252 -8.08 -7.68 -17.17
N GLY A 253 -7.01 -7.31 -16.45
CA GLY A 253 -6.55 -8.10 -15.31
C GLY A 253 -7.54 -8.09 -14.14
N PHE A 254 -8.20 -6.97 -13.85
CA PHE A 254 -9.23 -6.94 -12.81
C PHE A 254 -10.52 -7.65 -13.22
N ALA A 255 -10.91 -7.62 -14.50
CA ALA A 255 -12.05 -8.40 -14.98
C ALA A 255 -11.78 -9.90 -14.80
N PHE A 256 -10.60 -10.36 -15.22
CA PHE A 256 -10.13 -11.73 -15.02
C PHE A 256 -10.15 -12.13 -13.54
N LEU A 257 -9.61 -11.30 -12.65
CA LEU A 257 -9.60 -11.57 -11.20
C LEU A 257 -11.01 -11.61 -10.59
N MET A 258 -11.91 -10.71 -11.00
CA MET A 258 -13.30 -10.70 -10.53
C MET A 258 -14.12 -11.90 -11.03
N GLU A 259 -13.75 -12.46 -12.19
CA GLU A 259 -14.33 -13.70 -12.70
C GLU A 259 -13.89 -14.91 -11.88
N HIS A 260 -12.61 -14.97 -11.48
CA HIS A 260 -12.01 -16.16 -10.86
C HIS A 260 -11.94 -16.11 -9.33
N CYS A 261 -12.20 -14.95 -8.71
CA CYS A 261 -12.19 -14.78 -7.26
C CYS A 261 -13.55 -14.34 -6.71
N SER A 262 -13.82 -14.73 -5.47
CA SER A 262 -14.84 -14.10 -4.64
C SER A 262 -14.24 -12.86 -3.98
N PRO A 263 -14.80 -11.65 -4.16
CA PRO A 263 -14.22 -10.43 -3.60
C PRO A 263 -14.32 -10.43 -2.07
N VAL A 264 -13.20 -10.13 -1.41
CA VAL A 264 -13.07 -9.96 0.04
C VAL A 264 -13.01 -8.47 0.40
N ASP A 265 -12.36 -7.66 -0.42
CA ASP A 265 -12.36 -6.20 -0.33
C ASP A 265 -12.39 -5.58 -1.72
N LEU A 266 -13.20 -4.52 -1.87
CA LEU A 266 -13.37 -3.80 -3.14
C LEU A 266 -13.12 -2.30 -2.93
N GLY A 267 -11.98 -1.98 -2.32
CA GLY A 267 -11.55 -0.61 -2.03
C GLY A 267 -10.94 0.14 -3.22
N GLU A 268 -10.70 -0.53 -4.36
CA GLU A 268 -10.13 0.05 -5.58
C GLU A 268 -11.22 0.80 -6.37
N PRO A 269 -11.23 2.15 -6.38
CA PRO A 269 -12.43 2.89 -6.77
C PRO A 269 -12.88 2.76 -8.23
N PRO A 270 -11.98 2.69 -9.25
CA PRO A 270 -12.39 2.40 -10.62
C PRO A 270 -13.07 1.03 -10.75
N ILE A 271 -12.60 0.01 -10.04
CA ILE A 271 -13.21 -1.33 -10.06
C ILE A 271 -14.55 -1.33 -9.31
N ALA A 272 -14.63 -0.65 -8.16
CA ALA A 272 -15.90 -0.45 -7.45
C ALA A 272 -16.95 0.27 -8.34
N ALA A 273 -16.51 1.18 -9.21
CA ALA A 273 -17.37 1.90 -10.15
C ALA A 273 -17.89 1.01 -11.29
N VAL A 274 -17.01 0.26 -11.98
CA VAL A 274 -17.45 -0.59 -13.11
C VAL A 274 -18.26 -1.81 -12.67
N THR A 275 -18.22 -2.16 -11.38
CA THR A 275 -19.01 -3.24 -10.78
C THR A 275 -20.31 -2.75 -10.12
N ASP A 276 -20.61 -1.44 -10.13
CA ASP A 276 -21.75 -0.84 -9.41
C ASP A 276 -21.80 -1.27 -7.92
N TYR A 277 -20.66 -1.25 -7.23
CA TYR A 277 -20.56 -1.73 -5.85
C TYR A 277 -21.27 -0.80 -4.87
N GLN A 278 -22.41 -1.23 -4.35
CA GLN A 278 -23.32 -0.41 -3.53
C GLN A 278 -22.75 0.02 -2.17
N LYS A 279 -21.70 -0.65 -1.67
CA LYS A 279 -21.05 -0.28 -0.39
C LYS A 279 -19.73 0.47 -0.58
N ALA A 280 -19.42 0.92 -1.80
CA ALA A 280 -18.22 1.69 -2.07
C ALA A 280 -18.20 3.00 -1.27
N LYS A 281 -17.04 3.34 -0.67
CA LYS A 281 -16.84 4.56 0.12
C LYS A 281 -15.78 5.51 -0.48
N GLY A 282 -15.29 5.19 -1.68
CA GLY A 282 -14.14 5.84 -2.31
C GLY A 282 -12.85 5.68 -1.51
N CYS A 283 -11.89 6.57 -1.74
CA CYS A 283 -10.59 6.53 -1.07
C CYS A 283 -10.71 6.61 0.47
N PRO A 284 -10.08 5.71 1.25
CA PRO A 284 -10.13 5.73 2.72
C PRO A 284 -9.13 6.72 3.36
N CYS A 285 -8.08 7.10 2.62
CA CYS A 285 -6.99 7.94 3.11
C CYS A 285 -7.49 9.27 3.69
N GLY A 286 -7.08 9.59 4.92
CA GLY A 286 -7.47 10.80 5.65
C GLY A 286 -8.87 10.82 6.25
N ARG A 287 -9.69 9.78 5.96
CA ARG A 287 -11.08 9.65 6.43
C ARG A 287 -11.23 8.49 7.42
N THR A 288 -10.90 7.29 6.97
CA THR A 288 -10.91 6.06 7.78
C THR A 288 -9.52 5.47 8.01
N SER A 289 -8.52 5.91 7.25
CA SER A 289 -7.14 5.42 7.37
C SER A 289 -6.10 6.54 7.31
N PHE A 290 -4.94 6.30 7.94
CA PHE A 290 -3.75 7.16 7.81
C PHE A 290 -2.46 6.37 7.98
N ARG A 291 -1.32 7.03 7.76
CA ARG A 291 0.01 6.41 7.86
C ARG A 291 0.90 7.09 8.88
N ILE A 292 1.43 6.29 9.79
CA ILE A 292 2.60 6.62 10.60
C ILE A 292 3.84 6.30 9.76
N HIS A 293 4.72 7.27 9.61
CA HIS A 293 5.96 7.10 8.87
C HIS A 293 7.08 6.61 9.77
N SER A 294 8.17 6.15 9.14
CA SER A 294 9.39 5.83 9.84
C SER A 294 9.90 7.05 10.60
N ILE A 295 10.55 6.79 11.73
CA ILE A 295 11.26 7.81 12.50
C ILE A 295 12.29 8.51 11.61
N THR A 296 12.29 9.84 11.64
CA THR A 296 13.16 10.66 10.78
C THR A 296 14.56 10.81 11.40
N PRO A 297 15.56 11.33 10.66
CA PRO A 297 16.90 11.58 11.20
C PRO A 297 16.93 12.56 12.39
N ASP A 298 16.02 13.54 12.44
CA ASP A 298 15.78 14.44 13.58
C ASP A 298 14.87 13.82 14.66
N GLY A 299 14.51 12.55 14.48
CA GLY A 299 13.80 11.70 15.43
C GLY A 299 12.28 11.84 15.41
N ARG A 300 11.70 12.73 14.59
CA ARG A 300 10.25 12.92 14.49
C ARG A 300 9.56 11.67 13.95
N ILE A 301 8.29 11.48 14.32
CA ILE A 301 7.44 10.41 13.81
C ILE A 301 6.21 11.04 13.15
N PRO A 302 6.34 11.48 11.88
CA PRO A 302 5.26 12.21 11.21
C PRO A 302 4.16 11.27 10.72
N VAL A 303 3.00 11.84 10.51
CA VAL A 303 1.80 11.16 10.02
C VAL A 303 1.35 11.76 8.69
N SER A 304 0.80 10.97 7.78
CA SER A 304 0.11 11.51 6.59
C SER A 304 -1.20 10.78 6.30
N PRO A 305 -2.14 11.41 5.58
CA PRO A 305 -3.38 10.75 5.14
C PRO A 305 -3.14 9.54 4.24
N CYS A 306 -2.11 9.60 3.37
CA CYS A 306 -1.81 8.59 2.36
C CYS A 306 -0.32 8.25 2.36
N VAL A 307 0.01 6.96 2.25
CA VAL A 307 1.40 6.47 2.35
C VAL A 307 2.28 7.00 1.23
N TYR A 308 1.69 7.22 0.06
CA TYR A 308 2.40 7.65 -1.13
C TYR A 308 2.60 9.17 -1.20
N LEU A 309 1.87 9.94 -0.38
CA LEU A 309 1.85 11.40 -0.44
C LEU A 309 2.57 11.99 0.77
N HIS A 310 3.90 11.96 0.70
CA HIS A 310 4.75 12.52 1.75
C HIS A 310 4.64 14.04 1.87
N ASP A 311 4.22 14.73 0.80
CA ASP A 311 3.91 16.16 0.75
C ASP A 311 2.87 16.61 1.80
N TYR A 312 2.09 15.64 2.32
CA TYR A 312 1.05 15.84 3.35
C TYR A 312 1.46 15.30 4.73
N LYS A 313 2.76 15.07 4.98
CA LYS A 313 3.27 14.72 6.31
C LYS A 313 3.05 15.88 7.28
N VAL A 314 2.59 15.55 8.48
CA VAL A 314 2.26 16.51 9.54
C VAL A 314 2.46 15.87 10.92
N GLY A 315 2.74 16.73 11.90
CA GLY A 315 2.88 16.35 13.31
C GLY A 315 4.15 15.57 13.66
N ASP A 316 4.27 15.24 14.93
CA ASP A 316 5.23 14.32 15.52
C ASP A 316 4.58 13.55 16.68
N LEU A 317 4.34 12.25 16.50
CA LEU A 317 3.67 11.41 17.51
C LEU A 317 4.45 11.26 18.83
N ARG A 318 5.71 11.72 18.90
CA ARG A 318 6.47 11.76 20.17
C ARG A 318 5.96 12.83 21.12
N GLU A 319 5.32 13.89 20.62
CA GLU A 319 4.94 15.06 21.43
C GLU A 319 3.52 15.56 21.14
N ASP A 320 3.09 15.51 19.88
CA ASP A 320 1.76 15.95 19.47
C ASP A 320 0.69 14.91 19.82
N ASP A 321 -0.53 15.37 20.09
CA ASP A 321 -1.69 14.50 20.24
C ASP A 321 -2.27 14.13 18.87
N LEU A 322 -2.48 12.83 18.65
CA LEU A 322 -3.01 12.30 17.40
C LEU A 322 -4.38 12.91 17.05
N TYR A 323 -5.18 13.23 18.07
CA TYR A 323 -6.47 13.91 17.93
C TYR A 323 -6.36 15.22 17.14
N ASP A 324 -5.30 16.00 17.37
CA ASP A 324 -5.05 17.27 16.69
C ASP A 324 -4.45 17.05 15.30
N ILE A 325 -3.52 16.09 15.18
CA ILE A 325 -2.89 15.74 13.89
C ILE A 325 -3.95 15.36 12.85
N ILE A 326 -4.93 14.51 13.18
CA ILE A 326 -5.97 14.07 12.22
C ILE A 326 -6.98 15.19 11.86
N ARG A 327 -6.93 16.33 12.57
CA ARG A 327 -7.74 17.54 12.30
C ARG A 327 -6.96 18.60 11.53
N SER A 328 -5.69 18.35 11.21
CA SER A 328 -4.85 19.29 10.47
C SER A 328 -5.39 19.58 9.06
N PRO A 329 -5.02 20.72 8.46
CA PRO A 329 -5.39 21.05 7.08
C PRO A 329 -5.08 19.93 6.08
N GLN A 330 -3.98 19.21 6.27
CA GLN A 330 -3.56 18.09 5.42
C GLN A 330 -4.60 16.97 5.40
N PHE A 331 -5.14 16.60 6.56
CA PHE A 331 -6.21 15.60 6.65
C PHE A 331 -7.56 16.14 6.15
N ARG A 332 -7.86 17.41 6.44
CA ARG A 332 -9.07 18.10 5.95
C ARG A 332 -9.13 18.08 4.42
N SER A 333 -8.02 18.29 3.71
CA SER A 333 -7.98 18.25 2.24
C SER A 333 -8.48 16.91 1.67
N PHE A 334 -8.10 15.78 2.27
CA PHE A 334 -8.58 14.46 1.80
C PHE A 334 -10.07 14.25 2.10
N ARG A 335 -10.55 14.74 3.26
CA ARG A 335 -11.97 14.65 3.62
C ARG A 335 -12.85 15.54 2.76
N ARG A 336 -12.39 16.74 2.41
CA ARG A 336 -13.06 17.65 1.45
C ARG A 336 -13.14 17.03 0.07
N ARG A 337 -12.02 16.51 -0.45
CA ARG A 337 -12.00 15.80 -1.74
C ARG A 337 -13.00 14.63 -1.76
N ASN A 338 -13.04 13.84 -0.67
CA ASN A 338 -13.95 12.71 -0.59
C ASN A 338 -15.42 13.16 -0.53
N ALA A 339 -15.74 14.19 0.26
CA ALA A 339 -17.10 14.71 0.43
C ALA A 339 -17.65 15.38 -0.84
N ASN A 340 -16.78 15.99 -1.65
CA ASN A 340 -17.14 16.78 -2.81
C ASN A 340 -16.50 16.21 -4.10
N PRO A 341 -16.83 14.96 -4.49
CA PRO A 341 -16.19 14.32 -5.64
C PRO A 341 -16.58 14.98 -6.98
N ASP A 342 -17.62 15.80 -7.00
CA ASP A 342 -18.10 16.62 -8.11
C ASP A 342 -17.24 17.86 -8.38
N LEU A 343 -16.51 18.37 -7.37
CA LEU A 343 -15.54 19.47 -7.55
C LEU A 343 -14.31 19.07 -8.36
N LEU A 344 -14.05 17.76 -8.51
CA LEU A 344 -12.93 17.29 -9.32
C LEU A 344 -13.23 17.52 -10.79
N ALA A 345 -12.28 18.12 -11.51
CA ALA A 345 -12.45 18.46 -12.91
C ALA A 345 -12.91 17.24 -13.75
N GLY A 346 -14.09 17.38 -14.36
CA GLY A 346 -14.72 16.34 -15.17
C GLY A 346 -15.56 15.34 -14.37
N CYS A 347 -15.61 15.34 -13.04
CA CYS A 347 -16.44 14.40 -12.28
C CYS A 347 -17.91 14.84 -12.14
N GLU A 348 -18.20 16.13 -12.33
CA GLU A 348 -19.56 16.67 -12.33
C GLU A 348 -20.49 15.91 -13.30
N GLY A 349 -21.71 15.59 -12.83
CA GLY A 349 -22.72 14.88 -13.61
C GLY A 349 -22.39 13.43 -13.99
N CYS A 350 -21.29 12.85 -13.47
CA CYS A 350 -20.90 11.48 -13.80
C CYS A 350 -21.84 10.45 -13.15
N GLY A 351 -22.39 9.52 -13.94
CA GLY A 351 -23.29 8.47 -13.45
C GLY A 351 -22.66 7.44 -12.49
N MET A 352 -21.33 7.39 -12.40
CA MET A 352 -20.57 6.48 -11.54
C MET A 352 -20.00 7.17 -10.29
N LEU A 353 -20.39 8.42 -10.03
CA LEU A 353 -19.74 9.27 -9.03
C LEU A 353 -19.84 8.71 -7.61
N GLN A 354 -20.96 8.08 -7.26
CA GLN A 354 -21.20 7.56 -5.90
C GLN A 354 -20.23 6.42 -5.55
N GLN A 355 -19.93 5.54 -6.50
CA GLN A 355 -19.04 4.41 -6.33
C GLN A 355 -17.56 4.82 -6.49
N CYS A 356 -17.26 5.63 -7.51
CA CYS A 356 -15.90 6.04 -7.84
C CYS A 356 -15.35 7.11 -6.87
N ARG A 357 -16.17 8.10 -6.52
CA ARG A 357 -15.80 9.31 -5.75
C ARG A 357 -14.49 9.98 -6.23
N GLY A 358 -14.27 9.98 -7.54
CA GLY A 358 -13.10 10.59 -8.15
C GLY A 358 -11.82 9.76 -8.10
N GLY A 359 -11.85 8.51 -7.64
CA GLY A 359 -10.70 7.62 -7.67
C GLY A 359 -9.80 7.62 -6.44
N CYS A 360 -8.64 6.99 -6.59
CA CYS A 360 -7.59 6.97 -5.58
C CYS A 360 -6.86 8.31 -5.54
N ALA A 361 -7.07 9.10 -4.48
CA ALA A 361 -6.48 10.43 -4.33
C ALA A 361 -4.95 10.45 -4.53
N GLY A 362 -4.24 9.47 -3.94
CA GLY A 362 -2.78 9.38 -4.09
C GLY A 362 -2.33 9.06 -5.51
N ARG A 363 -3.05 8.19 -6.23
CA ARG A 363 -2.72 7.88 -7.62
C ARG A 363 -2.99 9.09 -8.52
N SER A 364 -4.16 9.71 -8.38
CA SER A 364 -4.54 10.89 -9.15
C SER A 364 -3.52 12.03 -8.99
N TYR A 365 -3.15 12.35 -7.75
CA TYR A 365 -2.15 13.38 -7.44
C TYR A 365 -0.80 13.11 -8.11
N LEU A 366 -0.25 11.92 -7.92
CA LEU A 366 1.10 11.59 -8.41
C LEU A 366 1.16 11.56 -9.94
N HIS A 367 0.14 11.00 -10.58
CA HIS A 367 0.06 10.94 -12.03
C HIS A 367 -0.02 12.34 -12.63
N HIS A 368 -0.95 13.15 -12.12
CA HIS A 368 -1.14 14.53 -12.58
C HIS A 368 0.13 15.37 -12.40
N ALA A 369 0.78 15.26 -11.23
CA ALA A 369 1.99 16.02 -10.96
C ALA A 369 3.16 15.62 -11.88
N HIS A 370 3.30 14.34 -12.22
CA HIS A 370 4.32 13.91 -13.18
C HIS A 370 4.00 14.31 -14.63
N GLU A 371 2.73 14.33 -15.02
CA GLU A 371 2.31 14.67 -16.39
C GLU A 371 2.31 16.18 -16.67
N THR A 372 1.95 16.98 -15.67
CA THR A 372 1.69 18.42 -15.85
C THR A 372 2.69 19.31 -15.14
N GLY A 373 3.37 18.79 -14.10
CA GLY A 373 4.18 19.58 -13.18
C GLY A 373 3.38 20.29 -12.08
N GLU A 374 2.04 20.19 -12.09
CA GLU A 374 1.16 20.83 -11.10
C GLU A 374 0.73 19.83 -10.01
N ARG A 375 0.76 20.27 -8.74
CA ARG A 375 0.29 19.48 -7.60
C ARG A 375 -1.17 19.82 -7.33
N SER A 376 -2.06 18.83 -7.31
CA SER A 376 -3.45 18.99 -6.88
C SER A 376 -4.03 17.66 -6.42
N LEU A 377 -4.79 17.66 -5.32
CA LEU A 377 -5.60 16.53 -4.87
C LEU A 377 -6.94 16.47 -5.61
N PHE A 378 -7.43 17.58 -6.16
CA PHE A 378 -8.75 17.70 -6.79
C PHE A 378 -8.74 17.34 -8.28
N VAL A 379 -7.99 16.29 -8.59
CA VAL A 379 -7.89 15.69 -9.93
C VAL A 379 -8.42 14.26 -9.92
N ARG A 380 -9.02 13.86 -11.04
CA ARG A 380 -9.62 12.54 -11.23
C ARG A 380 -8.57 11.45 -11.47
N ASP A 381 -8.97 10.21 -11.27
CA ASP A 381 -8.13 9.03 -11.50
C ASP A 381 -7.69 8.88 -12.96
N PRO A 382 -6.42 8.55 -13.26
CA PRO A 382 -5.98 8.21 -14.62
C PRO A 382 -6.68 6.97 -15.18
N TYR A 383 -7.18 6.08 -14.32
CA TYR A 383 -7.99 4.93 -14.73
C TYR A 383 -9.50 5.24 -14.74
N CYS A 384 -9.94 6.49 -14.88
CA CYS A 384 -11.36 6.87 -14.91
C CYS A 384 -12.15 6.00 -15.92
N PRO A 385 -13.15 5.20 -15.47
CA PRO A 385 -13.87 4.30 -16.38
C PRO A 385 -14.63 5.03 -17.50
N ARG A 386 -15.06 6.27 -17.26
CA ARG A 386 -15.76 7.08 -18.27
C ARG A 386 -14.84 7.48 -19.42
N ASP A 387 -13.57 7.78 -19.11
CA ASP A 387 -12.59 8.22 -20.11
C ASP A 387 -11.97 7.00 -20.83
N VAL A 388 -11.73 5.90 -20.08
CA VAL A 388 -11.15 4.67 -20.63
C VAL A 388 -12.16 3.87 -21.45
N ALA A 389 -13.43 3.86 -21.04
CA ALA A 389 -14.51 3.04 -21.63
C ALA A 389 -14.09 1.56 -21.78
N PRO A 390 -13.87 0.84 -20.66
CA PRO A 390 -13.36 -0.52 -20.69
C PRO A 390 -14.32 -1.46 -21.43
N LYS A 391 -13.76 -2.37 -22.23
CA LYS A 391 -14.51 -3.32 -23.05
C LYS A 391 -14.77 -4.66 -22.36
N PHE A 392 -14.19 -4.86 -21.19
CA PHE A 392 -14.26 -6.10 -20.43
C PHE A 392 -15.53 -6.13 -19.57
N GLU A 393 -16.12 -7.31 -19.43
CA GLU A 393 -17.28 -7.51 -18.58
C GLU A 393 -16.87 -7.63 -17.11
N PHE A 394 -17.64 -7.00 -16.23
CA PHE A 394 -17.47 -7.08 -14.78
C PHE A 394 -18.76 -7.57 -14.12
N PRO A 395 -18.68 -8.41 -13.08
CA PRO A 395 -19.85 -8.77 -12.30
C PRO A 395 -20.47 -7.52 -11.67
N GLN A 396 -21.79 -7.39 -11.81
CA GLN A 396 -22.53 -6.24 -11.32
C GLN A 396 -23.06 -6.48 -9.91
N ARG A 397 -22.98 -5.45 -9.06
CA ARG A 397 -23.44 -5.43 -7.67
C ARG A 397 -22.90 -6.61 -6.86
N PRO A 398 -21.57 -6.80 -6.80
CA PRO A 398 -20.98 -7.92 -6.08
C PRO A 398 -21.32 -7.87 -4.59
N THR A 399 -21.48 -9.04 -3.99
CA THR A 399 -21.61 -9.17 -2.53
C THR A 399 -20.24 -9.45 -1.94
N VAL A 400 -19.81 -8.59 -1.02
CA VAL A 400 -18.57 -8.74 -0.26
C VAL A 400 -18.92 -9.15 1.17
N PRO A 401 -18.32 -10.22 1.72
CA PRO A 401 -18.55 -10.64 3.11
C PRO A 401 -18.24 -9.53 4.12
N THR A 402 -18.99 -9.50 5.23
CA THR A 402 -18.82 -8.49 6.31
C THR A 402 -18.46 -9.10 7.66
N ASP A 403 -18.45 -10.43 7.74
CA ASP A 403 -18.18 -11.22 8.94
C ASP A 403 -16.69 -11.40 9.20
N ARG A 404 -15.86 -11.29 8.15
CA ARG A 404 -14.40 -11.30 8.26
C ARG A 404 -13.85 -9.88 8.40
N ARG A 405 -12.87 -9.72 9.29
CA ARG A 405 -12.19 -8.46 9.54
C ARG A 405 -10.68 -8.65 9.38
N LEU A 406 -10.21 -8.52 8.14
CA LEU A 406 -8.77 -8.46 7.85
C LEU A 406 -8.28 -7.03 8.06
N VAL A 407 -7.07 -6.85 8.58
CA VAL A 407 -6.47 -5.53 8.80
C VAL A 407 -6.25 -4.80 7.47
N HIS A 408 -6.07 -5.54 6.38
CA HIS A 408 -5.83 -4.98 5.06
C HIS A 408 -7.09 -4.48 4.33
N MET A 409 -8.29 -4.65 4.91
CA MET A 409 -9.58 -4.13 4.38
C MET A 409 -9.78 -2.64 4.71
N ASP A 410 -10.35 -1.86 3.79
CA ASP A 410 -10.63 -0.41 3.95
C ASP A 410 -9.44 0.43 4.48
N TYR A 411 -8.22 -0.08 4.26
CA TYR A 411 -6.97 0.53 4.71
C TYR A 411 -6.31 1.35 3.59
N LEU A 412 -6.33 0.86 2.34
CA LEU A 412 -5.85 1.51 1.12
C LEU A 412 -6.85 1.33 -0.02
N CYS A 413 -6.71 2.12 -1.10
CA CYS A 413 -7.30 1.76 -2.39
C CYS A 413 -6.62 0.50 -2.92
N THR A 414 -7.28 -0.63 -2.74
CA THR A 414 -6.78 -1.97 -3.04
C THR A 414 -7.94 -2.88 -3.41
N TRP A 415 -7.62 -4.02 -4.00
CA TRP A 415 -8.57 -5.09 -4.25
C TRP A 415 -8.07 -6.36 -3.57
N ILE A 416 -8.95 -7.09 -2.89
CA ILE A 416 -8.67 -8.40 -2.29
C ILE A 416 -9.72 -9.40 -2.78
N GLY A 417 -9.27 -10.56 -3.25
CA GLY A 417 -10.15 -11.67 -3.62
C GLY A 417 -9.63 -13.02 -3.13
N LYS A 418 -10.55 -13.93 -2.82
CA LYS A 418 -10.24 -15.34 -2.57
C LYS A 418 -10.52 -16.14 -3.85
N PRO A 419 -9.56 -16.92 -4.39
CA PRO A 419 -9.82 -17.82 -5.50
C PRO A 419 -11.05 -18.71 -5.25
N LYS A 420 -11.87 -18.92 -6.28
CA LYS A 420 -13.11 -19.71 -6.22
C LYS A 420 -12.88 -21.21 -6.15
#